data_AF-T0HT14-F1
#
_entry.id   AF-T0HT14-F1
#
_cell.length_a   1.000
_cell.length_b   1.000
_cell.length_c   1.000
_cell.angle_alpha   90.00
_cell.angle_beta   90.00
_cell.angle_gamma   90.00
#
_symmetry.space_group_name_H-M   'P 1'
#
loop_
_entity.id
_entity.type
_entity.pdbx_description
1 polymer ?
#
loop_
_entity_poly.entity_id
_entity_poly.type
_entity_poly.pdbx_seq_one_letter_code
_entity_poly.pdbx_strand_id
1 'polypeptide(L)'
;GSMAVSQSPVYSLSLDAPVYVRAYVGEPDLGRIAPGMRVRVRSDSSDKLYQGQIGFISPRAEFTPKTVETTDLRTDLVYRLRIVVTNADAALRQGMPVTIEVVVGQTSGARAKGR
;
A
#
# COMPACT_ATOMS: atom_id res chain seq x y z
N GLY A 1 19.03 42.35 -20.86
CA GLY A 1 18.37 41.03 -20.91
C GLY A 1 18.63 40.29 -19.63
N SER A 2 17.59 39.71 -19.05
CA SER A 2 17.66 38.57 -18.13
C SER A 2 16.24 38.07 -17.88
N MET A 3 15.98 36.82 -18.28
CA MET A 3 14.88 35.99 -17.78
C MET A 3 15.43 35.13 -16.64
N ALA A 4 14.63 34.89 -15.59
CA ALA A 4 14.69 33.64 -14.84
C ALA A 4 13.46 33.47 -13.91
N VAL A 5 12.50 32.71 -14.44
CA VAL A 5 11.68 31.65 -13.82
C VAL A 5 11.02 31.86 -12.44
N SER A 6 9.68 32.06 -12.46
CA SER A 6 8.79 31.66 -11.36
C SER A 6 8.20 30.29 -11.65
N GLN A 7 8.70 29.25 -11.00
CA GLN A 7 8.12 27.90 -11.04
C GLN A 7 8.04 27.32 -9.63
N SER A 8 7.39 28.05 -8.72
CA SER A 8 6.97 27.50 -7.44
C SER A 8 5.55 26.96 -7.63
N PRO A 9 5.29 25.64 -7.48
CA PRO A 9 3.93 25.15 -7.48
C PRO A 9 3.19 25.74 -6.27
N VAL A 10 2.24 26.65 -6.52
CA VAL A 10 1.54 27.43 -5.47
C VAL A 10 0.39 26.62 -4.83
N TYR A 11 0.09 25.42 -5.31
CA TYR A 11 -0.96 24.57 -4.73
C TYR A 11 -0.66 23.08 -4.95
N SER A 12 -0.56 22.32 -3.86
CA SER A 12 -0.66 20.86 -3.88
C SER A 12 -2.10 20.50 -3.52
N LEU A 13 -2.91 20.17 -4.53
CA LEU A 13 -4.27 19.69 -4.32
C LEU A 13 -4.19 18.21 -3.88
N SER A 14 -3.99 18.00 -2.58
CA SER A 14 -4.06 16.66 -2.00
C SER A 14 -5.53 16.28 -1.92
N LEU A 15 -5.98 15.35 -2.77
CA LEU A 15 -7.28 14.71 -2.60
C LEU A 15 -7.20 13.89 -1.30
N ASP A 16 -7.90 14.34 -0.25
CA ASP A 16 -7.93 13.67 1.06
C ASP A 16 -8.56 12.26 1.00
N ALA A 17 -9.23 11.96 -0.11
CA ALA A 17 -9.85 10.68 -0.38
C ALA A 17 -9.71 10.26 -1.86
N PRO A 18 -9.55 8.96 -2.14
CA PRO A 18 -9.42 7.88 -1.16
C PRO A 18 -8.00 7.77 -0.58
N VAL A 19 -7.90 7.39 0.70
CA VAL A 19 -6.61 7.14 1.36
C VAL A 19 -6.03 5.83 0.84
N TYR A 20 -4.77 5.90 0.39
CA TYR A 20 -4.02 4.74 -0.08
C TYR A 20 -2.97 4.32 0.94
N VAL A 21 -2.96 3.04 1.26
CA VAL A 21 -1.89 2.43 2.06
C VAL A 21 -0.93 1.74 1.10
N ARG A 22 0.36 2.08 1.22
CA ARG A 22 1.44 1.39 0.54
C ARG A 22 1.95 0.30 1.47
N ALA A 23 1.93 -0.93 1.00
CA ALA A 23 2.42 -2.08 1.75
C ALA A 23 3.36 -2.92 0.89
N TYR A 24 4.07 -3.83 1.55
CA TYR A 24 5.03 -4.72 0.92
C TYR A 24 4.73 -6.15 1.34
N VAL A 25 4.81 -7.07 0.39
CA VAL A 25 4.64 -8.51 0.60
C VAL A 25 5.84 -9.24 0.01
N GLY A 26 6.35 -10.24 0.71
CA GLY A 26 7.43 -11.07 0.18
C GLY A 26 6.95 -11.93 -0.99
N GLU A 27 7.88 -12.28 -1.88
CA GLU A 27 7.64 -13.25 -2.97
C GLU A 27 6.90 -14.53 -2.52
N PRO A 28 7.23 -15.18 -1.37
CA PRO A 28 6.58 -16.43 -0.98
C PRO A 28 5.08 -16.29 -0.69
N ASP A 29 4.65 -15.11 -0.23
CA ASP A 29 3.25 -14.83 0.10
C ASP A 29 2.47 -14.23 -1.09
N LEU A 30 3.15 -13.88 -2.18
CA LEU A 30 2.53 -13.30 -3.38
C LEU A 30 1.43 -14.21 -3.96
N GLY A 31 1.62 -15.53 -3.92
CA GLY A 31 0.63 -16.49 -4.41
C GLY A 31 -0.65 -16.58 -3.57
N ARG A 32 -0.65 -16.01 -2.36
CA ARG A 32 -1.79 -16.01 -1.43
C ARG A 32 -2.63 -14.75 -1.49
N ILE A 33 -2.13 -13.73 -2.19
CA ILE A 33 -2.78 -12.43 -2.30
C ILE A 33 -3.20 -12.15 -3.75
N ALA A 34 -4.31 -11.47 -3.93
CA ALA A 34 -4.82 -11.08 -5.23
C ALA A 34 -5.46 -9.68 -5.17
N PRO A 35 -5.43 -8.91 -6.27
CA PRO A 35 -6.26 -7.73 -6.39
C PRO A 35 -7.73 -8.07 -6.09
N GLY A 36 -8.41 -7.19 -5.37
CA GLY A 36 -9.79 -7.39 -4.95
C GLY A 36 -9.95 -8.04 -3.57
N MET A 37 -8.91 -8.60 -2.96
CA MET A 37 -8.99 -9.16 -1.62
C MET A 37 -9.23 -8.07 -0.57
N ARG A 38 -10.11 -8.38 0.40
CA ARG A 38 -10.38 -7.52 1.55
C ARG A 38 -9.26 -7.62 2.57
N VAL A 39 -8.90 -6.47 3.14
CA VAL A 39 -7.88 -6.33 4.16
C VAL A 39 -8.40 -5.49 5.32
N ARG A 40 -7.86 -5.74 6.51
CA ARG A 40 -8.01 -4.88 7.68
C ARG A 40 -6.72 -4.10 7.85
N VAL A 41 -6.84 -2.80 8.03
CA VAL A 41 -5.71 -1.91 8.28
C VAL A 41 -5.84 -1.42 9.72
N ARG A 42 -4.82 -1.66 10.52
CA ARG A 42 -4.73 -1.19 11.90
C ARG A 42 -3.61 -0.17 11.99
N SER A 43 -3.88 0.99 12.56
CA SER A 43 -2.86 2.01 12.81
C SER A 43 -2.08 1.65 14.06
N ASP A 44 -0.74 1.74 14.03
CA ASP A 44 0.05 1.40 15.23
C ASP A 44 -0.10 2.47 16.33
N SER A 45 -0.50 3.70 15.95
CA SER A 45 -0.76 4.79 16.90
C SER A 45 -2.20 4.81 17.45
N SER A 46 -3.09 3.93 16.99
CA SER A 46 -4.47 3.88 17.48
C SER A 46 -5.09 2.49 17.30
N ASP A 47 -5.84 1.98 18.28
CA ASP A 47 -6.55 0.69 18.17
C ASP A 47 -7.74 0.69 17.18
N LYS A 48 -7.87 1.72 16.36
CA LYS A 48 -8.90 1.81 15.34
C LYS A 48 -8.60 0.87 14.16
N LEU A 49 -9.61 0.10 13.80
CA LEU A 49 -9.59 -0.79 12.64
C LEU A 49 -10.25 -0.12 11.44
N TYR A 50 -9.53 -0.12 10.33
CA TYR A 50 -10.02 0.30 9.02
C TYR A 50 -10.18 -0.91 8.11
N GLN A 51 -11.10 -0.81 7.17
CA GLN A 51 -11.36 -1.78 6.13
C GLN A 51 -10.79 -1.25 4.82
N GLY A 52 -10.21 -2.14 4.05
CA GLY A 52 -9.69 -1.81 2.74
C GLY A 52 -9.73 -2.97 1.78
N GLN A 53 -9.28 -2.71 0.57
CA GLN A 53 -9.18 -3.69 -0.49
C GLN A 53 -7.83 -3.53 -1.20
N ILE A 54 -7.22 -4.65 -1.59
CA ILE A 54 -6.04 -4.62 -2.46
C ILE A 54 -6.48 -4.11 -3.83
N GLY A 55 -6.12 -2.87 -4.15
CA GLY A 55 -6.44 -2.27 -5.44
C GLY A 55 -5.45 -2.67 -6.53
N PHE A 56 -4.17 -2.83 -6.18
CA PHE A 56 -3.13 -3.16 -7.14
C PHE A 56 -1.93 -3.84 -6.47
N ILE A 57 -1.30 -4.76 -7.21
CA ILE A 57 -0.04 -5.42 -6.86
C ILE A 57 0.96 -5.06 -7.97
N SER A 58 2.10 -4.48 -7.59
CA SER A 58 3.17 -4.16 -8.54
C SER A 58 3.70 -5.46 -9.18
N PRO A 59 3.82 -5.53 -10.53
CA PRO A 59 4.46 -6.66 -11.19
C PRO A 59 5.99 -6.65 -11.04
N ARG A 60 6.56 -5.52 -10.59
CA ARG A 60 7.99 -5.37 -10.33
C ARG A 60 8.27 -5.55 -8.86
N ALA A 61 9.20 -6.45 -8.53
CA ALA A 61 9.77 -6.56 -7.20
C ALA A 61 10.65 -5.33 -6.93
N GLU A 62 10.55 -4.81 -5.71
CA GLU A 62 11.43 -3.80 -5.14
C GLU A 62 12.37 -4.51 -4.14
N PHE A 63 13.61 -4.07 -4.03
CA PHE A 63 14.52 -4.57 -3.00
C PHE A 63 14.15 -3.92 -1.67
N THR A 64 13.98 -4.73 -0.63
CA THR A 64 13.73 -4.20 0.72
C THR A 64 14.98 -3.45 1.20
N PRO A 65 14.89 -2.16 1.58
CA PRO A 65 16.02 -1.52 2.24
C PRO A 65 16.15 -2.11 3.65
N LYS A 66 17.17 -2.93 3.89
CA LYS A 66 17.58 -3.32 5.25
C LYS A 66 18.74 -2.41 5.68
N THR A 67 18.59 -1.76 6.82
CA THR A 67 19.70 -1.07 7.50
C THR A 67 20.70 -2.13 7.93
N VAL A 68 21.93 -2.02 7.44
CA VAL A 68 22.96 -3.05 7.56
C VAL A 68 23.57 -2.98 8.96
N GLU A 69 23.36 -3.98 9.82
CA GLU A 69 24.16 -4.10 11.05
C GLU A 69 24.57 -5.53 11.44
N THR A 70 24.41 -6.53 10.57
CA THR A 70 25.06 -7.84 10.76
C THR A 70 25.21 -8.60 9.43
N THR A 71 26.28 -9.40 9.34
CA THR A 71 26.70 -10.24 8.21
C THR A 71 25.70 -11.36 7.91
N ASP A 72 24.55 -11.05 7.33
CA ASP A 72 23.75 -12.02 6.56
C ASP A 72 22.82 -11.25 5.60
N LEU A 73 23.40 -10.86 4.46
CA LEU A 73 22.69 -10.18 3.38
C LEU A 73 21.86 -11.20 2.59
N ARG A 74 20.60 -11.38 2.97
CA ARG A 74 19.58 -11.87 2.05
C ARG A 74 18.72 -10.70 1.60
N THR A 75 18.87 -10.34 0.32
CA THR A 75 17.96 -9.42 -0.37
C THR A 75 16.63 -10.14 -0.58
N ASP A 76 15.66 -9.85 0.29
CA ASP A 76 14.30 -10.37 0.10
C ASP A 76 13.59 -9.49 -0.94
N LEU A 77 13.10 -10.14 -2.01
CA LEU A 77 12.27 -9.50 -3.03
C LEU A 77 10.89 -9.21 -2.43
N VAL A 78 10.48 -7.94 -2.46
CA VAL A 78 9.16 -7.52 -2.01
C VAL A 78 8.35 -6.90 -3.13
N TYR A 79 7.06 -7.17 -3.14
CA TYR A 79 6.12 -6.62 -4.10
C TYR A 79 5.29 -5.54 -3.43
N ARG A 80 5.23 -4.36 -4.06
CA ARG A 80 4.47 -3.25 -3.54
C ARG A 80 2.98 -3.45 -3.78
N LEU A 81 2.20 -3.33 -2.72
CA LEU A 81 0.75 -3.33 -2.71
C LEU A 81 0.22 -1.91 -2.55
N ARG A 82 -0.83 -1.61 -3.30
CA ARG A 82 -1.66 -0.42 -3.08
C ARG A 82 -3.01 -0.88 -2.57
N ILE A 83 -3.28 -0.55 -1.31
CA ILE A 83 -4.54 -0.83 -0.64
C ILE A 83 -5.36 0.45 -0.64
N VAL A 84 -6.63 0.33 -1.02
CA VAL A 84 -7.61 1.42 -0.94
C VAL A 84 -8.38 1.24 0.36
N VAL A 85 -8.32 2.24 1.25
CA VAL A 85 -9.07 2.22 2.51
C VAL A 85 -10.46 2.79 2.26
N THR A 86 -11.50 2.03 2.59
CA THR A 86 -12.90 2.38 2.27
C THR A 86 -13.58 3.21 3.37
N ASN A 87 -13.05 3.18 4.60
CA ASN A 87 -13.60 3.90 5.75
C ASN A 87 -12.55 4.76 6.46
N ALA A 88 -11.64 5.38 5.70
CA ALA A 88 -10.62 6.26 6.24
C ALA A 88 -11.24 7.52 6.86
N ASP A 89 -10.62 8.01 7.93
CA ASP A 89 -10.99 9.25 8.61
C ASP A 89 -9.75 10.13 8.85
N ALA A 90 -9.93 11.28 9.51
CA ALA A 90 -8.85 12.22 9.80
C ALA A 90 -7.78 11.69 10.78
N ALA A 91 -8.03 10.56 11.44
CA ALA A 91 -7.06 9.93 12.35
C ALA A 91 -6.04 9.07 11.57
N LEU A 92 -6.38 8.59 10.38
CA LEU A 92 -5.46 7.88 9.49
C LEU A 92 -4.72 8.87 8.58
N ARG A 93 -3.55 9.35 9.03
CA ARG A 93 -2.73 10.32 8.29
C ARG A 93 -1.70 9.67 7.39
N GLN A 94 -1.32 10.38 6.33
CA GLN A 94 -0.21 9.99 5.47
C GLN A 94 1.09 9.87 6.26
N GLY A 95 1.85 8.81 6.01
CA GLY A 95 3.12 8.54 6.68
C GLY A 95 3.02 7.78 7.99
N MET A 96 1.81 7.51 8.49
CA MET A 96 1.63 6.68 9.68
C MET A 96 1.96 5.21 9.38
N PRO A 97 2.71 4.54 10.28
CA PRO A 97 2.89 3.10 10.18
C PRO A 97 1.56 2.39 10.46
N VAL A 98 1.27 1.39 9.63
CA VAL A 98 0.06 0.60 9.73
C VAL A 98 0.38 -0.88 9.56
N THR A 99 -0.32 -1.69 10.33
CA THR A 99 -0.32 -3.14 10.21
C THR A 99 -1.48 -3.58 9.32
N ILE A 100 -1.23 -4.48 8.37
CA ILE A 100 -2.25 -4.99 7.44
C ILE A 100 -2.48 -6.47 7.68
N GLU A 101 -3.75 -6.83 7.78
CA GLU A 101 -4.19 -8.22 7.90
C GLU A 101 -5.08 -8.58 6.71
N VAL A 102 -4.67 -9.58 5.94
CA VAL A 102 -5.46 -10.09 4.82
C VAL A 102 -6.55 -11.01 5.38
N VAL A 103 -7.81 -10.77 4.99
CA VAL A 103 -8.93 -11.61 5.42
C VAL A 103 -8.96 -12.86 4.52
N VAL A 104 -8.29 -13.92 4.98
CA VAL A 104 -8.23 -15.21 4.27
C VAL A 104 -9.60 -15.89 4.36
N GLY A 105 -10.20 -16.23 3.22
CA GLY A 105 -11.54 -16.84 3.14
C GLY A 105 -12.52 -16.13 2.20
N GLN A 106 -12.12 -15.00 1.60
CA GLN A 106 -12.89 -14.34 0.54
C GLN A 106 -12.06 -14.27 -0.74
N THR A 107 -11.92 -15.41 -1.42
CA THR A 107 -11.59 -15.39 -2.83
C THR A 107 -12.73 -14.66 -3.52
N SER A 108 -12.52 -13.39 -3.86
CA SER A 108 -13.40 -12.68 -4.78
C SER A 108 -13.30 -13.43 -6.10
N GLY A 109 -14.20 -14.39 -6.29
CA GLY A 109 -14.44 -15.08 -7.54
C GLY A 109 -14.98 -14.07 -8.55
N ALA A 110 -14.13 -13.18 -9.03
CA ALA A 110 -14.29 -12.57 -10.35
C ALA A 110 -13.91 -13.64 -11.38
N ARG A 111 -14.74 -14.71 -11.40
CA ARG A 111 -14.90 -15.55 -12.57
C ARG A 111 -15.47 -14.61 -13.62
N ALA A 112 -14.59 -14.00 -14.42
CA ALA A 112 -14.99 -13.25 -15.60
C ALA A 112 -15.79 -14.21 -16.47
N LYS A 113 -17.11 -14.10 -16.36
CA LYS A 113 -18.10 -14.86 -17.10
C LYS A 113 -18.38 -14.08 -18.37
N GLY A 114 -18.06 -14.71 -19.50
CA GLY A 114 -18.50 -14.32 -20.84
C GLY A 114 -17.47 -13.51 -21.61
N ARG A 115 -17.27 -13.72 -22.90
CA ARG A 115 -17.80 -14.72 -23.84
C ARG A 115 -16.93 -14.62 -25.08
#